data_AF-A0A4Y2G5V3-F1
#
_entry.id   AF-A0A4Y2G5V3-F1
#
_cell.length_a   1.000
_cell.length_b   1.000
_cell.length_c   1.000
_cell.angle_alpha   90.00
_cell.angle_beta   90.00
_cell.angle_gamma   90.00
#
_symmetry.space_group_name_H-M   'P 1'
#
loop_
_entity.id
_entity.type
_entity.pdbx_description
1 polymer ?
#
loop_
_entity_poly.entity_id
_entity_poly.type
_entity_poly.pdbx_seq_one_letter_code
_entity_poly.pdbx_strand_id
1 'polypeptide(L)'
;MQHRWLPTCLICHEKLAHNEKSNLERHFTTKHTQFAGKYPAGDARKKAAEVLQKKKQSSSMLSNWAQSSNNVNLASFTVSLEIAKRGKPFTDGEYVKDCFIRASEEQDLILKTKQKS
;
A
#
# COMPACT_ATOMS: atom_id res chain seq x y z
N MET A 1 -14.15 -23.69 -11.33
CA MET A 1 -14.45 -22.28 -11.64
C MET A 1 -13.20 -21.66 -12.25
N GLN A 2 -13.28 -21.10 -13.46
CA GLN A 2 -12.11 -20.48 -14.10
C GLN A 2 -11.73 -19.21 -13.35
N HIS A 3 -10.59 -19.21 -12.66
CA HIS A 3 -9.95 -17.99 -12.19
C HIS A 3 -9.38 -17.23 -13.40
N ARG A 4 -10.26 -16.62 -14.21
CA ARG A 4 -9.86 -15.80 -15.35
C ARG A 4 -9.32 -14.48 -14.78
N TRP A 5 -8.00 -14.29 -14.85
CA TRP A 5 -7.39 -13.00 -14.49
C TRP A 5 -8.01 -11.90 -15.36
N LEU A 6 -8.70 -10.96 -14.70
CA LEU A 6 -9.36 -9.84 -15.34
C LEU A 6 -8.38 -8.66 -15.47
N PRO A 7 -8.19 -8.11 -16.68
CA PRO A 7 -7.26 -7.02 -16.88
C PRO A 7 -7.75 -5.75 -16.19
N THR A 8 -6.82 -4.94 -15.71
CA THR A 8 -7.09 -3.63 -15.10
C THR A 8 -6.47 -2.55 -15.99
N CYS A 9 -7.25 -1.52 -16.34
CA CYS A 9 -6.76 -0.42 -17.16
C CYS A 9 -5.74 0.43 -16.39
N LEU A 10 -4.60 0.74 -17.00
CA LEU A 10 -3.57 1.59 -16.37
C LEU A 10 -3.90 3.09 -16.42
N ILE A 11 -4.89 3.49 -17.21
CA ILE A 11 -5.27 4.91 -17.39
C ILE A 11 -6.34 5.30 -16.38
N CYS A 12 -7.39 4.48 -16.22
CA CYS A 12 -8.51 4.75 -15.30
C CYS A 12 -8.61 3.79 -14.10
N HIS A 13 -7.77 2.76 -14.02
CA HIS A 13 -7.82 1.75 -12.96
C HIS A 13 -9.10 0.90 -12.88
N GLU A 14 -9.98 0.98 -13.89
CA GLU A 14 -11.15 0.11 -13.99
C GLU A 14 -10.75 -1.33 -14.31
N LYS A 15 -11.33 -2.31 -13.61
CA LYS A 15 -11.18 -3.74 -13.90
C LYS A 15 -12.18 -4.13 -14.99
N LEU A 16 -11.71 -4.74 -16.05
CA LEU A 16 -12.57 -5.16 -17.15
C LEU A 16 -13.33 -6.43 -16.78
N ALA A 17 -14.56 -6.54 -17.28
CA ALA A 17 -15.41 -7.72 -17.06
C ALA A 17 -14.88 -8.99 -17.73
N HIS A 18 -14.10 -8.85 -18.81
CA HIS A 18 -13.57 -9.99 -19.54
C HIS A 18 -12.20 -9.70 -20.16
N ASN A 19 -11.34 -10.72 -20.15
CA ASN A 19 -10.04 -10.68 -20.82
C ASN A 19 -10.19 -11.09 -22.29
N GLU A 20 -10.90 -10.28 -23.07
CA GLU A 20 -11.06 -10.45 -24.52
C GLU A 20 -10.58 -9.19 -25.24
N LYS A 21 -9.95 -9.39 -26.39
CA LYS A 21 -9.41 -8.29 -27.21
C LYS A 21 -10.48 -7.25 -27.55
N SER A 22 -11.67 -7.67 -27.96
CA SER A 22 -12.79 -6.78 -28.28
C SER A 22 -13.22 -5.92 -27.09
N ASN A 23 -13.20 -6.48 -25.88
CA ASN A 23 -13.52 -5.76 -24.65
C ASN A 23 -12.44 -4.73 -24.29
N LEU A 24 -11.16 -5.08 -24.46
CA LEU A 24 -10.03 -4.19 -24.25
C LEU A 24 -10.04 -3.03 -25.26
N GLU A 25 -10.24 -3.35 -26.54
CA GLU A 25 -10.30 -2.37 -27.63
C GLU A 25 -11.45 -1.40 -27.41
N ARG A 26 -12.67 -1.91 -27.16
CA ARG A 26 -13.84 -1.08 -26.87
C ARG A 26 -13.61 -0.20 -25.65
N HIS A 27 -13.07 -0.73 -24.56
CA HIS A 27 -12.76 0.07 -23.37
C HIS A 27 -11.80 1.22 -23.72
N PHE A 28 -10.69 0.91 -24.39
CA PHE A 28 -9.70 1.91 -24.77
C PHE A 28 -10.26 2.97 -25.73
N THR A 29 -10.98 2.57 -26.77
CA THR A 29 -11.50 3.51 -27.78
C THR A 29 -12.69 4.33 -27.29
N THR A 30 -13.45 3.87 -26.29
CA THR A 30 -14.61 4.64 -25.78
C THR A 30 -14.26 5.52 -24.59
N LYS A 31 -13.42 5.04 -23.66
CA LYS A 31 -13.07 5.78 -22.43
C LYS A 31 -11.80 6.62 -22.58
N HIS A 32 -10.93 6.29 -23.54
CA HIS A 32 -9.58 6.86 -23.66
C HIS A 32 -9.26 7.38 -25.07
N THR A 33 -10.25 7.89 -25.80
CA THR A 33 -10.09 8.55 -27.12
C THR A 33 -9.02 9.63 -27.10
N GLN A 34 -9.06 10.53 -26.11
CA GLN A 34 -8.11 11.63 -25.99
C GLN A 34 -6.68 11.12 -25.76
N PHE A 35 -6.52 10.05 -24.98
CA PHE A 35 -5.22 9.41 -24.78
C PHE A 35 -4.71 8.77 -26.08
N ALA A 36 -5.59 8.12 -26.84
CA ALA A 36 -5.25 7.54 -28.13
C ALA A 36 -4.80 8.60 -29.15
N GLY A 37 -5.42 9.78 -29.15
CA GLY A 37 -5.03 10.92 -29.98
C GLY A 37 -3.70 11.55 -29.56
N LYS A 38 -3.47 11.71 -28.25
CA LYS A 38 -2.22 12.28 -27.71
C LYS A 38 -1.03 11.33 -27.86
N TYR A 39 -1.26 10.03 -27.78
CA TYR A 39 -0.24 8.98 -27.86
C TYR A 39 -0.65 7.94 -28.91
N PRO A 40 -0.33 8.14 -30.19
CA PRO A 40 -0.57 7.15 -31.25
C PRO A 40 0.22 5.86 -30.99
N ALA A 41 -0.16 4.78 -31.67
CA ALA A 41 0.48 3.48 -31.51
C ALA A 41 1.99 3.55 -31.83
N GLY A 42 2.79 2.75 -31.13
CA GLY A 42 4.25 2.75 -31.25
C GLY A 42 4.94 3.27 -29.98
N ASP A 43 6.16 3.80 -30.14
CA ASP A 43 7.05 4.11 -29.01
C ASP A 43 6.51 5.20 -28.08
N ALA A 44 5.78 6.18 -28.61
CA ALA A 44 5.17 7.23 -27.79
C ALA A 44 4.19 6.64 -26.76
N ARG A 45 3.35 5.69 -27.19
CA ARG A 45 2.40 5.00 -26.32
C ARG A 45 3.09 4.04 -25.35
N LYS A 46 4.15 3.35 -25.79
CA LYS A 46 4.95 2.48 -24.92
C LYS A 46 5.59 3.26 -23.78
N LYS A 47 6.25 4.38 -24.08
CA LYS A 47 6.84 5.29 -23.08
C LYS A 47 5.79 5.84 -22.12
N ALA A 48 4.62 6.26 -22.63
CA ALA A 48 3.53 6.73 -21.78
C ALA A 48 3.03 5.63 -20.82
N ALA A 49 2.90 4.39 -21.29
CA ALA A 49 2.52 3.26 -20.46
C ALA A 49 3.57 2.95 -19.37
N GLU A 50 4.87 3.03 -19.68
CA GLU A 50 5.95 2.86 -18.70
C GLU A 50 5.91 3.92 -17.61
N VAL A 51 5.66 5.19 -17.97
CA VAL A 51 5.51 6.29 -17.01
C VAL A 51 4.32 6.04 -16.07
N LEU A 52 3.18 5.61 -16.60
CA LEU A 52 2.00 5.28 -15.80
C LEU A 52 2.27 4.12 -14.83
N GLN A 53 2.99 3.08 -15.27
CA GLN A 53 3.37 1.96 -14.42
C GLN A 53 4.31 2.38 -13.28
N LYS A 54 5.34 3.18 -13.58
CA LYS A 54 6.26 3.71 -12.57
C LYS A 54 5.54 4.58 -11.54
N LYS A 55 4.60 5.43 -11.98
CA LYS A 55 3.78 6.25 -11.08
C LYS A 55 2.96 5.39 -10.11
N LYS A 56 2.38 4.28 -10.60
CA LYS A 56 1.65 3.34 -9.74
C LYS A 56 2.57 2.70 -8.69
N GLN A 57 3.75 2.22 -9.09
CA GLN A 57 4.73 1.64 -8.16
C GLN A 57 5.16 2.65 -7.09
N SER A 58 5.49 3.88 -7.49
CA SER A 58 5.86 4.95 -6.57
C SER A 58 4.72 5.27 -5.59
N SER A 59 3.47 5.35 -6.06
CA SER A 59 2.31 5.59 -5.18
C SER A 59 2.08 4.46 -4.18
N SER A 60 2.28 3.19 -4.58
CA SER A 60 2.18 2.05 -3.66
C SER A 60 3.32 2.01 -2.64
N MET A 61 4.53 2.41 -3.03
CA MET A 61 5.66 2.51 -2.09
C MET A 61 5.40 3.63 -1.08
N LEU A 62 4.89 4.78 -1.53
CA LEU A 62 4.54 5.89 -0.67
C LEU A 62 3.42 5.54 0.31
N SER A 63 2.36 4.85 -0.14
CA SER A 63 1.26 4.43 0.73
C SER A 63 1.73 3.41 1.77
N ASN A 64 2.55 2.44 1.37
CA ASN A 64 3.11 1.44 2.27
C ASN A 64 4.03 2.09 3.31
N TRP A 65 4.84 3.06 2.89
CA TRP A 65 5.68 3.85 3.80
C TRP A 65 4.85 4.67 4.79
N ALA A 66 3.82 5.39 4.33
CA ALA A 66 2.92 6.16 5.19
C ALA A 66 2.16 5.27 6.18
N GLN A 67 1.75 4.06 5.77
CA GLN A 67 1.13 3.09 6.67
C GLN A 67 2.13 2.53 7.69
N SER A 68 3.38 2.33 7.28
CA SER A 68 4.45 1.88 8.18
C SER A 68 4.77 2.93 9.24
N SER A 69 4.94 4.20 8.83
CA SER A 69 5.21 5.30 9.77
C SER A 69 4.06 5.53 10.74
N ASN A 70 2.81 5.47 10.27
CA ASN A 70 1.63 5.55 11.15
C ASN A 70 1.59 4.40 12.17
N ASN A 71 1.99 3.20 11.79
CA ASN A 71 2.05 2.05 12.69
C ASN A 71 3.15 2.20 13.76
N VAL A 72 4.35 2.64 13.36
CA VAL A 72 5.47 2.91 14.28
C VAL A 72 5.13 4.03 15.27
N ASN A 73 4.45 5.08 14.80
CA ASN A 73 4.01 6.18 15.66
C ASN A 73 2.95 5.72 16.67
N LEU A 74 2.00 4.87 16.25
CA LEU A 74 0.98 4.32 17.15
C LEU A 74 1.60 3.42 18.22
N ALA A 75 2.52 2.53 17.84
CA ALA A 75 3.21 1.67 18.79
C ALA A 75 4.00 2.48 19.83
N SER A 76 4.75 3.49 19.37
CA SER A 76 5.55 4.36 20.26
C SER A 76 4.67 5.18 21.20
N PHE A 77 3.53 5.66 20.72
CA PHE A 77 2.54 6.37 21.54
C PHE A 77 1.90 5.46 22.58
N THR A 78 1.50 4.24 22.22
CA THR A 78 0.94 3.26 23.17
C THR A 78 1.91 2.91 24.30
N VAL A 79 3.19 2.68 23.96
CA VAL A 79 4.24 2.41 24.96
C VAL A 79 4.44 3.62 25.87
N SER A 80 4.53 4.82 25.30
CA SER A 80 4.70 6.06 26.08
C SER A 80 3.49 6.34 26.99
N LEU A 81 2.28 6.04 26.52
CA LEU A 81 1.05 6.17 27.30
C LEU A 81 0.99 5.17 28.45
N GLU A 82 1.38 3.91 28.24
CA GLU A 82 1.46 2.91 29.32
C GLU A 82 2.54 3.26 30.35
N ILE A 83 3.65 3.87 29.91
CA ILE A 83 4.66 4.41 30.83
C ILE A 83 4.07 5.57 31.65
N ALA A 84 3.43 6.53 30.98
CA ALA A 84 2.84 7.70 31.63
C ALA A 84 1.72 7.35 32.63
N LYS A 85 0.82 6.41 32.28
CA LYS A 85 -0.29 5.97 33.14
C LYS A 85 0.18 5.34 34.47
N ARG A 86 1.30 4.62 34.45
CA ARG A 86 1.79 3.91 35.64
C ARG A 86 2.57 4.83 36.58
N GLY A 87 2.92 6.05 36.15
CA GLY A 87 3.37 7.14 37.02
C GLY A 87 4.62 6.85 37.85
N LYS A 88 5.42 5.86 37.46
CA LYS A 88 6.65 5.47 38.17
C LYS A 88 7.84 6.32 37.69
N PRO A 89 8.77 6.68 38.59
CA PRO A 89 10.00 7.39 38.20
C PRO A 89 10.80 6.55 37.19
N PHE A 90 11.39 7.19 36.18
CA PHE A 90 12.28 6.53 35.22
C PHE A 90 13.57 5.97 35.87
N THR A 91 13.80 6.29 37.15
CA THR A 91 14.87 5.75 37.99
C THR A 91 14.53 4.39 38.60
N ASP A 92 13.28 3.92 38.52
CA ASP A 92 12.87 2.56 38.89
C ASP A 92 13.30 1.60 37.76
N GLY A 93 14.50 1.05 37.88
CA GLY A 93 15.12 0.21 36.84
C GLY A 93 14.36 -1.08 36.56
N GLU A 94 13.70 -1.68 37.54
CA GLU A 94 12.84 -2.86 37.32
C GLU A 94 11.60 -2.49 36.51
N TYR A 95 10.99 -1.34 36.82
CA TYR A 95 9.86 -0.84 36.07
C TYR A 95 10.20 -0.52 34.62
N VAL A 96 11.34 0.14 34.37
CA VAL A 96 11.81 0.43 33.02
C VAL A 96 12.06 -0.85 32.24
N LYS A 97 12.73 -1.84 32.85
CA LYS A 97 12.99 -3.16 32.26
C LYS A 97 11.69 -3.86 31.86
N ASP A 98 10.70 -3.92 32.76
CA ASP A 98 9.41 -4.55 32.48
C ASP A 98 8.61 -3.83 31.39
N CYS A 99 8.70 -2.50 31.33
CA CYS A 99 8.11 -1.71 30.25
C CYS A 99 8.74 -2.03 28.89
N PHE A 100 10.06 -2.16 28.82
CA PHE A 100 10.75 -2.55 27.58
C PHE A 100 10.43 -3.98 27.15
N ILE A 101 10.35 -4.93 28.09
CA ILE A 101 9.96 -6.32 27.78
C ILE A 101 8.55 -6.37 27.21
N ARG A 102 7.57 -5.74 27.88
CA ARG A 102 6.18 -5.69 27.40
C ARG A 102 6.04 -4.96 26.06
N ALA A 103 6.76 -3.83 25.88
CA ALA A 103 6.78 -3.12 24.61
C ALA A 103 7.34 -4.00 23.47
N SER A 104 8.38 -4.80 23.75
CA SER A 104 8.93 -5.74 22.78
C SER A 104 7.95 -6.86 22.43
N GLU A 105 7.22 -7.39 23.41
CA GLU A 105 6.19 -8.42 23.20
C GLU A 105 4.98 -7.89 22.40
N GLU A 106 4.53 -6.67 22.67
CA GLU A 106 3.43 -6.04 21.94
C GLU A 106 3.81 -5.73 20.48
N GLN A 107 5.05 -5.28 20.22
CA GLN A 107 5.55 -5.12 18.86
C GLN A 107 5.59 -6.44 18.09
N ASP A 108 5.93 -7.53 18.76
CA ASP A 108 6.00 -8.87 18.17
C ASP A 108 4.60 -9.40 17.76
N LEU A 109 3.56 -9.04 18.51
CA LEU A 109 2.15 -9.33 18.18
C LEU A 109 1.64 -8.48 17.01
N ILE A 110 2.05 -7.21 16.94
CA ILE A 110 1.72 -6.30 15.81
C ILE A 110 2.38 -6.80 14.51
N LEU A 111 3.57 -7.39 14.58
CA LEU A 111 4.25 -8.00 13.43
C LEU A 111 3.61 -9.34 13.02
N LYS A 112 3.22 -10.19 13.98
CA LYS A 112 2.58 -11.50 13.70
C LYS A 112 1.17 -11.37 13.11
N THR A 113 0.40 -10.35 13.49
CA THR A 113 -0.93 -10.09 12.91
C THR A 113 -0.86 -9.66 11.43
N LYS A 114 0.29 -9.18 10.94
CA LYS A 114 0.51 -8.88 9.52
C LYS A 114 0.94 -10.06 8.65
N GLN A 115 1.38 -11.18 9.22
CA GLN A 115 1.75 -12.39 8.45
C GLN A 115 0.55 -13.27 8.04
N LYS A 116 -0.65 -12.96 8.55
CA LYS A 116 -1.89 -13.72 8.29
C LYS A 116 -2.95 -12.96 7.45
N SER A 117 -2.62 -11.78 6.93
CA SER A 117 -3.47 -11.01 6.01
C SER A 117 -2.81 -10.84 4.65
#